data_AF-A0A3P7N6Z6-F1
#
_entry.id   AF-A0A3P7N6Z6-F1
#
_cell.length_a   1.000
_cell.length_b   1.000
_cell.length_c   1.000
_cell.angle_alpha   90.00
_cell.angle_beta   90.00
_cell.angle_gamma   90.00
#
_symmetry.space_group_name_H-M   'P 1'
#
loop_
_entity.id
_entity.type
_entity.pdbx_description
1 polymer ?
#
loop_
_entity_poly.entity_id
_entity_poly.type
_entity_poly.pdbx_seq_one_letter_code
_entity_poly.pdbx_strand_id
1 'polypeptide(L)'
;MENLLRTLRMDDKRLVLNYIFCTALNEVLPQLHFFPTVCDDSVSYLVTLAFKEVAYTDHSTYGSKYNSYLMVTERFTEVLGVLSHTHGAVIQRAFMNALNELRKENPITPYTMNCIIALRSKQK
;
A
#
# COMPACT_ATOMS: atom_id res chain seq x y z
N MET A 1 -23.24 -0.97 -8.28
CA MET A 1 -21.93 -1.48 -7.85
C MET A 1 -21.82 -2.99 -8.00
N GLU A 2 -22.68 -3.80 -7.35
CA GLU A 2 -22.62 -5.27 -7.48
C GLU A 2 -22.72 -5.80 -8.92
N ASN A 3 -23.63 -5.27 -9.74
CA ASN A 3 -23.78 -5.71 -11.13
C ASN A 3 -22.56 -5.41 -12.01
N LEU A 4 -21.81 -4.34 -11.70
CA LEU A 4 -20.56 -3.99 -12.38
C LEU A 4 -19.42 -4.91 -11.94
N LEU A 5 -19.36 -5.27 -10.66
CA LEU A 5 -18.35 -6.21 -10.14
C LEU A 5 -18.58 -7.64 -10.63
N ARG A 6 -19.81 -8.04 -10.97
CA ARG A 6 -20.09 -9.39 -11.48
C ARG A 6 -19.50 -9.64 -12.87
N THR A 7 -19.44 -8.63 -13.72
CA THR A 7 -18.99 -8.75 -15.13
C THR A 7 -17.48 -8.58 -15.35
N LEU A 8 -16.76 -8.07 -14.35
CA LEU A 8 -15.31 -7.86 -14.43
C LEU A 8 -14.52 -9.18 -14.33
N ARG A 9 -13.29 -9.22 -14.85
CA ARG A 9 -12.36 -10.33 -14.60
C ARG A 9 -11.85 -10.27 -13.16
N MET A 10 -11.45 -11.41 -12.57
CA MET A 10 -11.08 -11.47 -11.15
C MET A 10 -10.00 -10.48 -10.74
N ASP A 11 -8.95 -10.30 -11.56
CA ASP A 11 -7.90 -9.32 -11.26
C ASP A 11 -8.43 -7.88 -11.30
N ASP A 12 -9.36 -7.59 -12.22
CA ASP A 12 -9.97 -6.27 -12.37
C ASP A 12 -10.88 -5.99 -11.17
N LYS A 13 -11.60 -7.02 -10.68
CA LYS A 13 -12.38 -6.93 -9.43
C LYS A 13 -11.49 -6.61 -8.25
N ARG A 14 -10.33 -7.26 -8.11
CA ARG A 14 -9.41 -7.00 -7.00
C ARG A 14 -8.93 -5.55 -7.01
N LEU A 15 -8.52 -5.03 -8.17
CA LEU A 15 -8.08 -3.63 -8.28
C LEU A 15 -9.20 -2.65 -7.91
N VAL A 16 -10.42 -2.86 -8.41
CA VAL A 16 -11.57 -2.01 -8.10
C VAL A 16 -11.93 -2.08 -6.61
N LEU A 17 -11.95 -3.27 -6.01
CA LEU A 17 -12.23 -3.45 -4.60
C LEU A 17 -11.18 -2.76 -3.73
N ASN A 18 -9.90 -2.91 -4.05
CA ASN A 18 -8.81 -2.23 -3.34
C ASN A 18 -8.94 -0.71 -3.45
N TYR A 19 -9.26 -0.18 -4.64
CA TYR A 19 -9.48 1.25 -4.83
C TYR A 19 -10.60 1.80 -3.94
N ILE A 20 -11.74 1.11 -3.90
CA ILE A 20 -12.91 1.50 -3.10
C ILE A 20 -12.61 1.35 -1.62
N PHE A 21 -11.92 0.28 -1.22
CA PHE A 21 -11.49 0.04 0.14
C PHE A 21 -10.59 1.18 0.66
N CYS A 22 -9.53 1.53 -0.08
CA CYS A 22 -8.68 2.67 0.28
C CYS A 22 -9.46 3.99 0.33
N THR A 23 -10.43 4.16 -0.55
CA THR A 23 -11.29 5.36 -0.53
C THR A 23 -12.12 5.45 0.74
N ALA A 24 -12.76 4.35 1.15
CA ALA A 24 -13.49 4.32 2.42
C ALA A 24 -12.56 4.53 3.62
N LEU A 25 -11.36 3.94 3.58
CA LEU A 25 -10.36 4.11 4.64
C LEU A 25 -9.94 5.57 4.79
N ASN A 26 -9.69 6.30 3.72
CA ASN A 26 -9.29 7.71 3.81
C ASN A 26 -10.36 8.59 4.48
N GLU A 27 -11.64 8.21 4.43
CA GLU A 27 -12.72 8.91 5.13
C GLU A 27 -12.84 8.50 6.61
N VAL A 28 -12.52 7.24 6.93
CA VAL A 28 -12.72 6.66 8.27
C VAL A 28 -11.49 6.83 9.16
N LEU A 29 -10.29 6.60 8.64
CA LEU A 29 -9.04 6.64 9.41
C LEU A 29 -8.77 7.98 10.10
N PRO A 30 -9.12 9.16 9.54
CA PRO A 30 -8.96 10.42 10.26
C PRO A 30 -9.74 10.44 11.59
N GLN A 31 -10.82 9.67 11.71
CA GLN A 31 -11.66 9.58 12.91
C GLN A 31 -11.12 8.59 13.96
N LEU A 32 -10.02 7.88 13.68
CA LEU A 32 -9.41 6.92 14.63
C LEU A 32 -8.98 7.56 15.95
N HIS A 33 -8.69 8.86 15.96
CA HIS A 33 -8.30 9.57 17.18
C HIS A 33 -9.38 9.54 18.27
N PHE A 34 -10.64 9.23 17.91
CA PHE A 34 -11.71 9.00 18.88
C PHE A 34 -11.63 7.62 19.57
N PHE A 35 -10.85 6.67 19.05
CA PHE A 35 -10.74 5.29 19.55
C PHE A 35 -9.29 4.72 19.50
N PRO A 36 -8.30 5.40 20.10
CA PRO A 36 -6.88 5.19 19.77
C PRO A 36 -6.27 3.86 20.23
N THR A 37 -6.88 3.08 21.13
CA THR A 37 -6.25 1.85 21.66
C THR A 37 -6.88 0.54 21.19
N VAL A 38 -8.13 0.59 20.69
CA VAL A 38 -8.84 -0.63 20.26
C VAL A 38 -8.42 -1.07 18.84
N CYS A 39 -7.83 -0.14 18.08
CA CYS A 39 -7.56 -0.33 16.66
C CYS A 39 -6.09 -0.64 16.34
N ASP A 40 -5.18 -0.70 17.33
CA ASP A 40 -3.74 -0.79 17.10
C ASP A 40 -3.33 -1.97 16.21
N ASP A 41 -3.86 -3.16 16.48
CA ASP A 41 -3.58 -4.36 15.68
C ASP A 41 -4.08 -4.21 14.24
N SER A 42 -5.27 -3.60 14.07
CA SER A 42 -5.87 -3.35 12.76
C SER A 42 -5.06 -2.32 11.97
N VAL A 43 -4.57 -1.27 12.63
CA VAL A 43 -3.69 -0.27 12.02
C VAL A 43 -2.36 -0.92 11.61
N SER A 44 -1.75 -1.74 12.47
CA SER A 44 -0.51 -2.44 12.13
C SER A 44 -0.66 -3.38 10.94
N TYR A 45 -1.78 -4.13 10.88
CA TYR A 45 -2.11 -4.97 9.73
C TYR A 45 -2.29 -4.13 8.45
N LEU A 46 -3.06 -3.04 8.53
CA LEU A 46 -3.32 -2.17 7.39
C LEU A 46 -2.05 -1.51 6.86
N VAL A 47 -1.15 -1.06 7.74
CA VAL A 47 0.17 -0.52 7.35
C VAL A 47 0.97 -1.57 6.60
N THR A 48 1.01 -2.81 7.10
CA THR A 48 1.72 -3.92 6.45
C THR A 48 1.14 -4.25 5.08
N LEU A 49 -0.19 -4.31 4.97
CA LEU A 49 -0.90 -4.50 3.71
C LEU A 49 -0.57 -3.38 2.72
N ALA A 50 -0.64 -2.12 3.15
CA ALA A 50 -0.35 -0.99 2.29
C ALA A 50 1.09 -1.01 1.79
N PHE A 51 2.08 -1.31 2.65
CA PHE A 51 3.48 -1.44 2.22
C PHE A 51 3.68 -2.52 1.16
N LYS A 52 2.93 -3.63 1.24
CA LYS A 52 2.96 -4.68 0.22
C LYS A 52 2.38 -4.20 -1.11
N GLU A 53 1.26 -3.49 -1.10
CA GLU A 53 0.59 -3.01 -2.30
C GLU A 53 1.32 -1.82 -2.96
N VAL A 54 2.11 -1.05 -2.22
CA VAL A 54 2.94 0.05 -2.78
C VAL A 54 4.37 -0.37 -3.16
N ALA A 55 4.72 -1.64 -2.94
CA ALA A 55 6.02 -2.16 -3.33
C ALA A 55 6.24 -2.01 -4.85
N TYR A 56 7.50 -1.82 -5.24
CA TYR A 56 7.83 -1.72 -6.66
C TYR A 56 7.42 -2.99 -7.40
N THR A 57 6.61 -2.80 -8.43
CA THR A 57 6.24 -3.87 -9.34
C THR A 57 6.58 -3.44 -10.76
N ASP A 58 7.26 -4.32 -11.50
CA ASP A 58 7.66 -4.06 -12.87
C ASP A 58 6.43 -3.99 -13.81
N HIS A 59 6.51 -3.13 -14.82
CA HIS A 59 5.45 -2.93 -15.81
C HIS A 59 5.05 -4.24 -16.49
N SER A 60 6.02 -5.13 -16.73
CA SER A 60 5.81 -6.45 -17.33
C SER A 60 4.81 -7.33 -16.56
N THR A 61 4.65 -7.10 -15.25
CA THR A 61 3.76 -7.89 -14.37
C THR A 61 2.28 -7.62 -14.64
N TYR A 62 1.92 -6.37 -14.95
CA TYR A 62 0.52 -5.96 -15.16
C TYR A 62 0.20 -5.61 -16.62
N GLY A 63 1.22 -5.40 -17.47
CA GLY A 63 1.08 -5.07 -18.88
C GLY A 63 0.10 -3.91 -19.09
N SER A 64 -0.96 -4.14 -19.86
CA SER A 64 -1.98 -3.13 -20.15
C SER A 64 -2.75 -2.63 -18.92
N LYS A 65 -2.74 -3.37 -17.80
CA LYS A 65 -3.41 -3.00 -16.54
C LYS A 65 -2.53 -2.18 -15.59
N TYR A 66 -1.29 -1.89 -15.99
CA TYR A 66 -0.33 -1.23 -15.12
C TYR A 66 -0.82 0.14 -14.61
N ASN A 67 -1.51 0.92 -15.45
CA ASN A 67 -2.09 2.19 -15.01
C ASN A 67 -3.14 2.02 -13.91
N SER A 68 -4.02 1.02 -14.02
CA SER A 68 -5.01 0.72 -12.98
C SER A 68 -4.35 0.26 -11.68
N TYR A 69 -3.27 -0.52 -11.78
CA TYR A 69 -2.45 -0.90 -10.63
C TYR A 69 -1.78 0.32 -9.96
N LEU A 70 -1.20 1.22 -10.75
CA LEU A 70 -0.59 2.45 -10.24
C LEU A 70 -1.61 3.32 -9.50
N MET A 71 -2.83 3.47 -10.04
CA MET A 71 -3.90 4.20 -9.35
C MET A 71 -4.24 3.59 -7.99
N VAL A 72 -4.29 2.25 -7.89
CA VAL A 72 -4.51 1.56 -6.59
C VAL A 72 -3.33 1.79 -5.64
N THR A 73 -2.11 1.70 -6.16
CA THR A 73 -0.87 1.97 -5.41
C THR A 73 -0.83 3.40 -4.85
N GLU A 74 -1.29 4.38 -5.61
CA GLU A 74 -1.43 5.77 -5.17
C GLU A 74 -2.42 5.88 -4.02
N ARG A 75 -3.59 5.24 -4.11
CA ARG A 75 -4.58 5.23 -3.02
C ARG A 75 -4.04 4.59 -1.74
N PHE A 76 -3.26 3.51 -1.81
CA PHE A 76 -2.59 2.95 -0.63
C PHE A 76 -1.50 3.87 -0.07
N THR A 77 -0.81 4.62 -0.94
CA THR A 77 0.17 5.64 -0.49
C THR A 77 -0.53 6.75 0.29
N GLU A 78 -1.72 7.18 -0.15
CA GLU A 78 -2.53 8.17 0.58
C GLU A 78 -2.98 7.64 1.95
N VAL A 79 -3.44 6.38 2.04
CA VAL A 79 -3.80 5.74 3.31
C VAL A 79 -2.63 5.77 4.30
N LEU A 80 -1.41 5.45 3.84
CA LEU A 80 -0.21 5.57 4.66
C LEU A 80 0.04 7.02 5.09
N GLY A 81 -0.16 7.99 4.20
CA GLY A 81 -0.08 9.41 4.52
C GLY A 81 -1.03 9.82 5.64
N VAL A 82 -2.31 9.41 5.55
CA VAL A 82 -3.32 9.68 6.59
C VAL A 82 -2.93 9.05 7.93
N LEU A 83 -2.51 7.79 7.92
CA LEU A 83 -2.06 7.08 9.13
C LEU A 83 -0.80 7.68 9.73
N SER A 84 0.06 8.34 8.95
CA SER A 84 1.31 8.91 9.45
C SER A 84 1.09 10.00 10.50
N HIS A 85 -0.03 10.71 10.42
CA HIS A 85 -0.40 11.77 11.37
C HIS A 85 -0.69 11.24 12.77
N THR A 86 -1.21 10.02 12.88
CA THR A 86 -1.65 9.43 14.16
C THR A 86 -0.77 8.25 14.60
N HIS A 87 -0.19 7.52 13.65
CA HIS A 87 0.55 6.27 13.87
C HIS A 87 1.92 6.27 13.16
N GLY A 88 2.57 7.43 13.06
CA GLY A 88 3.85 7.59 12.37
C GLY A 88 4.96 6.63 12.83
N ALA A 89 5.02 6.30 14.12
CA ALA A 89 5.99 5.34 14.65
C ALA A 89 5.81 3.91 14.08
N VAL A 90 4.56 3.48 13.85
CA VAL A 90 4.25 2.17 13.24
C VAL A 90 4.69 2.16 11.78
N ILE A 91 4.39 3.24 11.05
CA ILE A 91 4.80 3.40 9.64
C ILE A 91 6.32 3.41 9.51
N GLN A 92 7.02 4.18 10.34
CA GLN A 92 8.48 4.26 10.31
C GLN A 92 9.11 2.89 10.59
N ARG A 93 8.57 2.13 11.55
CA ARG A 93 9.04 0.77 11.83
C ARG A 93 8.81 -0.16 10.64
N ALA A 94 7.63 -0.14 10.04
CA ALA A 94 7.31 -0.96 8.86
C ALA A 94 8.21 -0.61 7.66
N PHE A 95 8.45 0.69 7.42
CA PHE A 95 9.37 1.17 6.39
C PHE A 95 10.79 0.63 6.60
N MET A 96 11.32 0.78 7.83
CA MET A 96 12.67 0.33 8.14
C MET A 96 12.80 -1.18 8.02
N ASN A 97 11.77 -1.93 8.41
CA ASN A 97 11.74 -3.39 8.22
C ASN A 97 11.78 -3.75 6.73
N ALA A 98 10.93 -3.14 5.90
CA ALA A 98 10.92 -3.39 4.45
C ALA A 98 12.27 -3.05 3.79
N LEU A 99 12.89 -1.93 4.17
CA LEU A 99 14.19 -1.52 3.66
C LEU A 99 15.31 -2.49 4.09
N ASN A 100 15.26 -2.97 5.33
CA ASN A 100 16.23 -3.93 5.84
C ASN A 100 16.11 -5.28 5.14
N GLU A 101 14.89 -5.76 4.86
CA GLU A 101 14.71 -7.00 4.08
C GLU A 101 15.30 -6.88 2.67
N LEU A 102 15.05 -5.78 1.96
CA LEU A 102 15.64 -5.55 0.63
C LEU A 102 17.17 -5.51 0.66
N ARG A 103 17.78 -5.03 1.74
CA ARG A 103 19.24 -4.95 1.90
C ARG A 103 19.91 -6.29 2.22
N LYS A 104 19.16 -7.29 2.67
CA LYS A 104 19.70 -8.63 2.95
C LYS A 104 20.00 -9.41 1.68
N GLU A 105 19.40 -9.04 0.55
CA GLU A 105 19.63 -9.70 -0.74
C GLU A 105 21.05 -9.43 -1.25
N ASN A 106 21.81 -10.50 -1.50
CA ASN A 106 23.19 -10.43 -1.97
C ASN A 106 23.47 -11.55 -3.00
N PRO A 107 23.91 -11.24 -4.24
CA PRO A 107 24.17 -9.90 -4.77
C PRO A 107 22.90 -9.08 -4.97
N ILE A 108 23.00 -7.77 -4.77
CA ILE A 108 21.90 -6.83 -5.04
C ILE A 108 21.58 -6.90 -6.54
N THR A 109 20.33 -7.22 -6.88
CA THR A 109 19.88 -7.26 -8.26
C THR A 109 19.38 -5.88 -8.73
N PRO A 110 19.31 -5.61 -10.04
CA PRO A 110 18.67 -4.39 -10.56
C PRO A 110 17.21 -4.22 -10.08
N TYR A 111 16.48 -5.32 -9.89
CA TYR A 111 15.13 -5.30 -9.34
C TYR A 111 15.13 -4.80 -7.89
N THR A 112 15.99 -5.36 -7.04
CA THR A 112 16.16 -4.94 -5.64
C THR A 112 16.53 -3.45 -5.55
N MET A 113 17.39 -2.96 -6.45
CA MET A 113 17.74 -1.55 -6.54
C MET A 113 16.52 -0.67 -6.84
N ASN A 114 15.67 -1.07 -7.80
CA ASN A 114 14.43 -0.36 -8.12
C ASN A 114 13.44 -0.38 -6.95
N CYS A 115 13.33 -1.49 -6.23
CA CYS A 115 12.54 -1.59 -4.99
C CYS A 115 13.02 -0.60 -3.93
N ILE A 116 14.33 -0.50 -3.70
CA ILE A 116 14.91 0.44 -2.74
C ILE A 116 14.63 1.89 -3.15
N ILE A 117 14.82 2.23 -4.43
CA ILE A 117 14.57 3.58 -4.96
C ILE A 117 13.10 3.96 -4.78
N ALA A 118 12.19 3.09 -5.19
CA ALA A 118 10.76 3.30 -5.09
C ALA A 118 10.31 3.42 -3.63
N LEU A 119 10.80 2.56 -2.73
CA LEU A 119 10.45 2.64 -1.32
C LEU A 119 10.89 3.99 -0.71
N ARG A 120 12.11 4.46 -1.04
CA ARG A 120 12.63 5.74 -0.55
C ARG A 120 11.89 6.96 -1.09
N SER A 121 11.32 6.88 -2.30
CA SER A 121 10.55 8.01 -2.85
C SER A 121 9.22 8.24 -2.11
N LYS A 122 8.71 7.22 -1.40
CA LYS A 122 7.48 7.28 -0.59
C LYS A 122 7.63 7.96 0.78
N GLN A 123 8.84 8.43 1.14
CA GLN A 123 9.09 9.17 2.38
C GLN A 123 9.07 10.70 2.24
N LYS A 124 8.94 11.23 1.02
CA LYS A 124 8.79 12.67 0.78
C LYS A 124 7.34 13.10 0.93
#